data_AF-A0A3M7NZF1-F1
#
_entry.id   AF-A0A3M7NZF1-F1
#
_cell.length_a   1.000
_cell.length_b   1.000
_cell.length_c   1.000
_cell.angle_alpha   90.00
_cell.angle_beta   90.00
_cell.angle_gamma   90.00
#
_symmetry.space_group_name_H-M   'P 1'
#
loop_
_entity.id
_entity.type
_entity.pdbx_description
1 polymer ?
#
loop_
_entity_poly.entity_id
_entity_poly.type
_entity_poly.pdbx_seq_one_letter_code
_entity_poly.pdbx_strand_id
1 'polypeptide(L)'
;MASSAVTAMPHSFHHIPIPPMPRVRPPRALPGTVSPNTAPQPAGPAPARKVWVQGKWRDPASRAAKYRSQVVSAQAQKALRHKNHGLSIFAYFHVRTHQVVYSLSRVLQASQVLPQLLFHGKKTVPSGLRRDHWRPYFSVHFPSTPAGARAGLVAYQRLREFSARRQLSPDLDALRHTEETVAQWFKREDPIDLHVKMLDKKERPPKIGRVMGIGPRARKIMEQKATSVADAAFVLGLAVQDIKAWTVEELRDRTQDRLKYELGQKGKRRLLQIREVEKQKADEIAARQELVRKSGSAGLVALQKGAAEEVALEYGGRVGRKHQVSGLVGLKTEIQSLEDYDKELAKIEEAATDEEKKLLLNKLAEIQVLWADMRDGTYAQSWPDSVFHDDMAYAAQSSRNGRLNWSVHVAARDGTKPKHEQIEQLQQRGDVKLKEEVVSVREQEHQHLVDQAESEVKRIYRTETRFRVPTTGEEQKEYEQTRLQMDGEAERQACRTWQQKQDGQVHAGEPATTEHGSVAAEKLSEEQGLVIWRRQLAHRIYQERVVASEAKLRMAKAELLEARGERSQVERVKAEMAQAKPAYVDGSEAKEAQVVIPSSGSVGRVWNRLKTALHQVLLRR
;
A
#
# COMPACT_ATOMS: atom_id res chain seq x y z
N MET A 1 -0.77 83.77 -47.21
CA MET A 1 -2.22 84.00 -47.17
C MET A 1 -2.88 82.97 -48.08
N ALA A 2 -3.81 82.18 -47.51
CA ALA A 2 -4.78 81.30 -48.17
C ALA A 2 -4.29 80.13 -49.05
N SER A 3 -4.17 78.92 -48.46
CA SER A 3 -4.51 77.65 -49.14
C SER A 3 -4.55 76.49 -48.13
N SER A 4 -5.75 76.11 -47.66
CA SER A 4 -6.09 74.73 -47.23
C SER A 4 -7.48 74.70 -46.58
N ALA A 5 -8.54 74.49 -47.38
CA ALA A 5 -9.87 74.15 -46.88
C ALA A 5 -10.57 73.25 -47.90
N VAL A 6 -10.23 71.96 -47.89
CA VAL A 6 -10.85 70.95 -48.75
C VAL A 6 -11.05 69.66 -47.92
N THR A 7 -12.34 69.40 -47.67
CA THR A 7 -13.02 68.10 -47.45
C THR A 7 -12.47 67.05 -46.47
N ALA A 8 -13.22 66.84 -45.39
CA ALA A 8 -13.68 65.51 -44.98
C ALA A 8 -14.85 65.65 -43.97
N MET A 9 -16.08 65.60 -44.46
CA MET A 9 -17.25 65.43 -43.60
C MET A 9 -17.38 63.95 -43.20
N PRO A 10 -17.47 63.61 -41.90
CA PRO A 10 -17.82 62.26 -41.50
C PRO A 10 -19.32 62.02 -41.76
N HIS A 11 -19.65 61.27 -42.81
CA HIS A 11 -20.99 60.70 -42.97
C HIS A 11 -21.19 59.59 -41.91
N SER A 12 -21.57 59.99 -40.69
CA SER A 12 -22.07 59.04 -39.69
C SER A 12 -23.51 58.68 -40.04
N PHE A 13 -23.69 57.69 -40.89
CA PHE A 13 -24.99 57.02 -40.98
C PHE A 13 -25.23 56.31 -39.65
N HIS A 14 -26.16 56.85 -38.85
CA HIS A 14 -26.68 56.15 -37.69
C HIS A 14 -27.21 54.79 -38.15
N HIS A 15 -26.56 53.71 -37.74
CA HIS A 15 -27.02 52.36 -38.01
C HIS A 15 -28.42 52.22 -37.41
N ILE A 16 -29.46 52.23 -38.24
CA ILE A 16 -30.81 51.90 -37.81
C ILE A 16 -30.73 50.46 -37.30
N PRO A 17 -30.97 50.20 -35.99
CA PRO A 17 -30.91 48.85 -35.47
C PRO A 17 -32.01 48.05 -36.17
N ILE A 18 -31.60 47.09 -36.99
CA ILE A 18 -32.53 46.13 -37.60
C ILE A 18 -33.29 45.49 -36.43
N PRO A 19 -34.64 45.58 -36.41
CA PRO A 19 -35.42 44.97 -35.34
C PRO A 19 -35.06 43.49 -35.27
N PRO A 20 -34.83 42.92 -34.07
CA PRO A 20 -34.43 41.53 -33.94
C PRO A 20 -35.51 40.67 -34.59
N MET A 21 -35.17 40.03 -35.72
CA MET A 21 -36.08 39.10 -36.37
C MET A 21 -36.55 38.08 -35.33
N PRO A 22 -37.87 37.84 -35.21
CA PRO A 22 -38.38 36.81 -34.32
C PRO A 22 -37.74 35.49 -34.76
N ARG A 23 -36.93 34.90 -33.87
CA ARG A 23 -36.35 33.57 -34.11
C ARG A 23 -37.52 32.60 -34.19
N VAL A 24 -37.98 32.30 -35.40
CA VAL A 24 -38.96 31.25 -35.68
C VAL A 24 -38.34 29.98 -35.13
N ARG A 25 -38.82 29.54 -33.96
CA ARG A 25 -38.35 28.30 -33.35
C ARG A 25 -38.77 27.20 -34.33
N PRO A 26 -37.87 26.28 -34.70
CA PRO A 26 -38.26 25.14 -35.51
C PRO A 26 -39.45 24.43 -34.83
N PRO A 27 -40.42 23.92 -35.61
CA PRO A 27 -41.61 23.29 -35.06
C PRO A 27 -41.21 22.26 -34.01
N ARG A 28 -41.78 22.41 -32.81
CA ARG A 28 -41.49 21.52 -31.69
C ARG A 28 -41.94 20.12 -32.11
N ALA A 29 -41.03 19.15 -32.05
CA ALA A 29 -41.35 17.76 -32.34
C ALA A 29 -42.57 17.34 -31.49
N LEU A 30 -43.53 16.64 -32.11
CA LEU A 30 -44.73 16.18 -31.41
C LEU A 30 -44.30 15.29 -30.23
N PRO A 31 -44.94 15.41 -29.05
CA PRO A 31 -44.68 14.52 -27.92
C PRO A 31 -44.73 13.05 -28.38
N GLY A 32 -43.67 12.29 -28.12
CA GLY A 32 -43.56 10.89 -28.54
C GLY A 32 -42.79 10.63 -29.85
N THR A 33 -42.53 11.67 -30.67
CA THR A 33 -41.67 11.49 -31.86
C THR A 33 -40.20 11.43 -31.45
N VAL A 34 -39.56 10.28 -31.69
CA VAL A 34 -38.14 10.08 -31.39
C VAL A 34 -37.33 10.97 -32.33
N SER A 35 -36.51 11.88 -31.78
CA SER A 35 -35.65 12.72 -32.61
C SER A 35 -34.76 11.84 -33.49
N PRO A 36 -34.60 12.15 -34.80
CA PRO A 36 -33.71 11.37 -35.68
C PRO A 36 -32.25 11.36 -35.18
N ASN A 37 -31.88 12.29 -34.29
CA ASN A 37 -30.57 12.33 -33.66
C ASN A 37 -30.40 11.32 -32.51
N THR A 38 -31.45 10.62 -32.10
CA THR A 38 -31.46 9.67 -30.98
C THR A 38 -31.47 8.21 -31.44
N ALA A 39 -31.29 7.94 -32.73
CA ALA A 39 -31.23 6.58 -33.23
C ALA A 39 -30.08 5.80 -32.55
N PRO A 40 -30.36 4.59 -32.00
CA PRO A 40 -29.32 3.77 -31.38
C PRO A 40 -28.26 3.39 -32.42
N GLN A 41 -27.04 3.10 -31.95
CA GLN A 41 -25.98 2.64 -32.84
C GLN A 41 -26.42 1.33 -33.51
N PRO A 42 -26.35 1.22 -34.86
CA PRO A 42 -26.72 0.00 -35.55
C PRO A 42 -25.80 -1.15 -35.11
N ALA A 43 -26.35 -2.36 -35.04
CA ALA A 43 -25.58 -3.55 -34.76
C ALA A 43 -24.51 -3.77 -35.85
N GLY A 44 -23.26 -4.01 -35.44
CA GLY A 44 -22.14 -4.27 -36.36
C GLY A 44 -20.83 -3.58 -35.95
N PRO A 45 -19.70 -3.96 -36.59
CA PRO A 45 -18.41 -3.34 -36.34
C PRO A 45 -18.42 -1.87 -36.75
N ALA A 46 -17.89 -0.99 -35.89
CA ALA A 46 -17.80 0.42 -36.19
C ALA A 46 -16.89 0.67 -37.41
N PRO A 47 -17.33 1.46 -38.41
CA PRO A 47 -16.49 1.81 -39.53
C PRO A 47 -15.21 2.50 -39.06
N ALA A 48 -14.08 2.14 -39.69
CA ALA A 48 -12.77 2.64 -39.29
C ALA A 48 -12.75 4.17 -39.26
N ARG A 49 -12.24 4.72 -38.15
CA ARG A 49 -12.06 6.17 -37.91
C ARG A 49 -13.35 6.99 -37.91
N LYS A 50 -14.54 6.40 -37.81
CA LYS A 50 -15.80 7.13 -37.61
C LYS A 50 -16.34 6.96 -36.20
N VAL A 51 -17.15 7.92 -35.79
CA VAL A 51 -17.75 7.97 -34.46
C VAL A 51 -19.25 8.14 -34.59
N TRP A 52 -20.01 7.38 -33.81
CA TRP A 52 -21.47 7.46 -33.82
C TRP A 52 -21.95 8.70 -33.04
N VAL A 53 -22.51 9.70 -33.75
CA VAL A 53 -22.98 10.95 -33.14
C VAL A 53 -24.24 11.44 -33.85
N GLN A 54 -25.30 11.70 -33.07
CA GLN A 54 -26.60 12.17 -33.57
C GLN A 54 -27.23 11.19 -34.58
N GLY A 55 -27.23 9.90 -34.27
CA GLY A 55 -27.85 8.87 -35.12
C GLY A 55 -27.13 8.59 -36.44
N LYS A 56 -25.90 9.08 -36.63
CA LYS A 56 -25.11 8.86 -37.86
C LYS A 56 -23.62 8.64 -37.55
N TRP A 57 -22.95 7.86 -38.40
CA TRP A 57 -21.49 7.77 -38.42
C TRP A 57 -20.89 9.07 -38.95
N ARG A 58 -20.06 9.74 -38.15
CA ARG A 58 -19.41 11.00 -38.52
C ARG A 58 -17.91 10.92 -38.32
N ASP A 59 -17.18 11.77 -39.04
CA ASP A 59 -15.75 11.91 -38.81
C ASP A 59 -15.48 12.55 -37.43
N PRO A 60 -14.46 12.09 -36.68
CA PRO A 60 -14.08 12.64 -35.38
C PRO A 60 -13.75 14.14 -35.44
N ALA A 61 -13.30 14.62 -36.61
CA ALA A 61 -12.98 16.02 -36.84
C ALA A 61 -14.24 16.92 -37.02
N SER A 62 -15.41 16.33 -37.25
CA SER A 62 -16.66 17.08 -37.46
C SER A 62 -17.07 17.89 -36.23
N ARG A 63 -17.75 19.04 -36.44
CA ARG A 63 -18.22 19.90 -35.33
C ARG A 63 -19.15 19.14 -34.37
N ALA A 64 -20.02 18.28 -34.89
CA ALA A 64 -20.91 17.46 -34.08
C ALA A 64 -20.13 16.47 -33.19
N ALA A 65 -19.12 15.80 -33.74
CA ALA A 65 -18.26 14.89 -32.96
C ALA A 65 -17.44 15.64 -31.91
N LYS A 66 -16.87 16.80 -32.24
CA LYS A 66 -16.15 17.67 -31.30
C LYS A 66 -17.04 18.14 -30.15
N TYR A 67 -18.25 18.62 -30.46
CA TYR A 67 -19.22 19.04 -29.44
C TYR A 67 -19.64 17.87 -28.54
N ARG A 68 -19.93 16.69 -29.12
CA ARG A 68 -20.26 15.51 -28.33
C ARG A 68 -19.09 15.09 -27.44
N SER A 69 -17.85 15.16 -27.94
CA SER A 69 -16.64 14.89 -27.15
C SER A 69 -16.52 15.84 -25.97
N GLN A 70 -16.73 17.15 -26.19
CA GLN A 70 -16.77 18.15 -25.12
C GLN A 70 -17.84 17.83 -24.09
N VAL A 71 -19.08 17.55 -24.52
CA VAL A 71 -20.18 17.21 -23.60
C VAL A 71 -19.88 15.94 -22.80
N VAL A 72 -19.43 14.87 -23.46
CA VAL A 72 -19.05 13.62 -22.80
C VAL A 72 -17.91 13.87 -21.81
N SER A 73 -16.93 14.70 -22.19
CA SER A 73 -15.81 15.04 -21.30
C SER A 73 -16.22 15.86 -20.08
N ALA A 74 -17.11 16.84 -20.25
CA ALA A 74 -17.65 17.62 -19.14
C ALA A 74 -18.54 16.74 -18.23
N GLN A 75 -19.31 15.82 -18.82
CA GLN A 75 -20.11 14.84 -18.08
C GLN A 75 -19.23 13.86 -17.29
N ALA A 76 -18.15 13.37 -17.88
CA ALA A 76 -17.15 12.52 -17.24
C ALA A 76 -16.51 13.23 -16.05
N GLN A 77 -15.97 14.42 -16.26
CA GLN A 77 -15.40 15.26 -15.20
C GLN A 77 -16.42 15.51 -14.09
N LYS A 78 -17.67 15.84 -14.44
CA LYS A 78 -18.73 16.06 -13.45
C LYS A 78 -19.03 14.80 -12.63
N ALA A 79 -19.16 13.64 -13.28
CA ALA A 79 -19.44 12.37 -12.62
C ALA A 79 -18.30 11.99 -11.64
N LEU A 80 -17.06 12.22 -12.04
CA LEU A 80 -15.88 11.93 -11.22
C LEU A 80 -15.76 12.91 -10.05
N ARG A 81 -15.96 14.20 -10.29
CA ARG A 81 -16.03 15.22 -9.23
C ARG A 81 -17.11 14.93 -8.21
N HIS A 82 -18.24 14.35 -8.61
CA HIS A 82 -19.29 13.94 -7.69
C HIS A 82 -18.87 12.75 -6.82
N LYS A 83 -18.11 11.80 -7.37
CA LYS A 83 -17.64 10.63 -6.62
C LYS A 83 -16.64 11.03 -5.53
N ASN A 84 -15.66 11.83 -5.89
CA ASN A 84 -14.59 12.22 -4.98
C ASN A 84 -14.91 13.53 -4.24
N HIS A 85 -16.16 13.99 -4.30
CA HIS A 85 -16.56 15.28 -3.76
C HIS A 85 -16.41 15.29 -2.24
N GLY A 86 -15.53 16.13 -1.72
CA GLY A 86 -15.30 16.22 -0.28
C GLY A 86 -14.32 15.19 0.28
N LEU A 87 -13.93 14.16 -0.48
CA LEU A 87 -12.89 13.21 -0.02
C LEU A 87 -11.50 13.84 0.00
N SER A 88 -11.27 14.89 -0.78
CA SER A 88 -9.98 15.58 -0.79
C SER A 88 -10.15 17.08 -0.89
N ILE A 89 -9.35 17.80 -0.12
CA ILE A 89 -9.24 19.26 -0.13
C ILE A 89 -7.82 19.61 -0.54
N PHE A 90 -7.68 20.52 -1.48
CA PHE A 90 -6.40 21.01 -1.97
C PHE A 90 -6.25 22.47 -1.60
N ALA A 91 -5.19 22.82 -0.88
CA ALA A 91 -4.81 24.18 -0.60
C ALA A 91 -3.70 24.61 -1.56
N TYR A 92 -3.81 25.83 -2.08
CA TYR A 92 -2.80 26.46 -2.92
C TYR A 92 -2.47 27.82 -2.33
N PHE A 93 -1.20 28.21 -2.41
CA PHE A 93 -0.77 29.52 -1.98
C PHE A 93 -0.17 30.32 -3.14
N HIS A 94 -0.34 31.63 -3.07
CA HIS A 94 0.27 32.55 -4.02
C HIS A 94 1.71 32.85 -3.60
N VAL A 95 2.69 32.56 -4.46
CA VAL A 95 4.13 32.60 -4.13
C VAL A 95 4.60 33.95 -3.59
N ARG A 96 4.04 35.06 -4.08
CA ARG A 96 4.44 36.42 -3.68
C ARG A 96 3.64 37.03 -2.51
N THR A 97 2.33 36.79 -2.45
CA THR A 97 1.42 37.43 -1.48
C THR A 97 1.06 36.51 -0.32
N HIS A 98 1.40 35.22 -0.43
CA HIS A 98 1.10 34.17 0.53
C HIS A 98 -0.39 34.05 0.89
N GLN A 99 -1.27 34.51 -0.01
CA GLN A 99 -2.70 34.25 0.06
C GLN A 99 -2.95 32.77 -0.19
N VAL A 100 -3.84 32.17 0.60
CA VAL A 100 -4.16 30.74 0.51
C VAL A 100 -5.58 30.57 0.01
N VAL A 101 -5.76 29.65 -0.92
CA VAL A 101 -7.04 29.33 -1.54
C VAL A 101 -7.27 27.83 -1.45
N TYR A 102 -8.50 27.45 -1.15
CA TYR A 102 -8.91 26.04 -1.06
C TYR A 102 -9.67 25.62 -2.32
N SER A 103 -9.54 24.37 -2.72
CA SER A 103 -10.32 23.76 -3.79
C SER A 103 -10.63 22.31 -3.46
N LEU A 104 -11.79 21.83 -3.93
CA LEU A 104 -12.14 20.40 -3.89
C LEU A 104 -11.57 19.62 -5.08
N SER A 105 -10.89 20.31 -6.01
CA SER A 105 -10.27 19.70 -7.18
C SER A 105 -8.78 19.98 -7.25
N ARG A 106 -8.03 19.04 -7.83
CA ARG A 106 -6.58 19.17 -8.07
C ARG A 106 -6.24 20.26 -9.10
N VAL A 107 -7.22 20.77 -9.83
CA VAL A 107 -7.04 21.83 -10.82
C VAL A 107 -7.63 23.12 -10.30
N LEU A 108 -6.81 24.15 -10.15
CA LEU A 108 -7.26 25.49 -9.80
C LEU A 108 -8.15 26.07 -10.91
N GLN A 109 -9.43 26.26 -10.60
CA GLN A 109 -10.39 26.92 -11.49
C GLN A 109 -10.59 28.37 -11.08
N ALA A 110 -10.41 29.31 -12.01
CA ALA A 110 -10.55 30.74 -11.75
C ALA A 110 -11.93 31.10 -11.15
N SER A 111 -13.00 30.42 -11.57
CA SER A 111 -14.37 30.61 -11.07
C SER A 111 -14.55 30.25 -9.59
N GLN A 112 -13.75 29.32 -9.07
CA GLN A 112 -13.80 28.89 -7.67
C GLN A 112 -12.80 29.62 -6.79
N VAL A 113 -11.68 30.03 -7.39
CA VAL A 113 -10.51 30.60 -6.69
C VAL A 113 -10.65 32.10 -6.47
N LEU A 114 -10.98 32.86 -7.52
CA LEU A 114 -11.03 34.32 -7.43
C LEU A 114 -12.04 34.84 -6.40
N PRO A 115 -13.25 34.24 -6.22
CA PRO A 115 -14.19 34.67 -5.19
C PRO A 115 -13.70 34.48 -3.75
N GLN A 116 -12.65 33.67 -3.52
CA GLN A 116 -12.07 33.50 -2.18
C GLN A 116 -11.09 34.63 -1.82
N LEU A 117 -10.65 35.41 -2.81
CA LEU A 117 -9.70 36.51 -2.61
C LEU A 117 -10.48 37.80 -2.36
N LEU A 118 -10.50 38.23 -1.11
CA LEU A 118 -11.14 39.49 -0.73
C LEU A 118 -10.28 40.69 -1.16
N PHE A 119 -10.95 41.81 -1.46
CA PHE A 119 -10.28 43.04 -1.86
C PHE A 119 -9.71 43.79 -0.66
N HIS A 120 -8.39 43.95 -0.62
CA HIS A 120 -7.68 44.68 0.44
C HIS A 120 -7.01 45.97 -0.08
N GLY A 121 -7.30 46.36 -1.32
CA GLY A 121 -6.71 47.52 -1.99
C GLY A 121 -6.16 47.23 -3.38
N LYS A 122 -5.53 48.24 -4.00
CA LYS A 122 -4.97 48.12 -5.36
C LYS A 122 -3.91 47.01 -5.42
N LYS A 123 -3.95 46.17 -6.45
CA LYS A 123 -3.01 45.04 -6.70
C LYS A 123 -3.08 43.91 -5.66
N THR A 124 -4.15 43.80 -4.87
CA THR A 124 -4.32 42.71 -3.89
C THR A 124 -5.07 41.50 -4.44
N VAL A 125 -5.94 41.71 -5.43
CA VAL A 125 -6.65 40.64 -6.14
C VAL A 125 -6.15 40.60 -7.59
N PRO A 126 -5.65 39.45 -8.07
CA PRO A 126 -5.25 39.31 -9.47
C PRO A 126 -6.48 39.31 -10.38
N SER A 127 -6.35 39.86 -11.59
CA SER A 127 -7.44 39.85 -12.59
C SER A 127 -7.73 38.46 -13.17
N GLY A 128 -6.76 37.53 -13.05
CA GLY A 128 -6.89 36.16 -13.55
C GLY A 128 -5.88 35.23 -12.89
N LEU A 129 -6.14 33.93 -13.02
CA LEU A 129 -5.28 32.90 -12.43
C LEU A 129 -4.07 32.65 -13.33
N ARG A 130 -2.88 32.95 -12.80
CA ARG A 130 -1.58 32.72 -13.45
C ARG A 130 -0.89 31.50 -12.85
N ARG A 131 -0.62 30.46 -13.64
CA ARG A 131 -0.11 29.16 -13.13
C ARG A 131 1.23 29.26 -12.40
N ASP A 132 2.09 30.17 -12.81
CA ASP A 132 3.41 30.43 -12.23
C ASP A 132 3.36 31.03 -10.82
N HIS A 133 2.27 31.76 -10.51
CA HIS A 133 2.12 32.43 -9.22
C HIS A 133 1.52 31.54 -8.14
N TRP A 134 0.91 30.41 -8.49
CA TRP A 134 0.22 29.54 -7.55
C TRP A 134 0.96 28.22 -7.42
N ARG A 135 1.25 27.84 -6.17
CA ARG A 135 1.85 26.55 -5.84
C ARG A 135 0.92 25.79 -4.90
N PRO A 136 0.87 24.45 -4.97
CA PRO A 136 0.18 23.67 -3.96
C PRO A 136 0.87 23.90 -2.62
N TYR A 137 0.05 23.97 -1.59
CA TYR A 137 0.49 24.21 -0.23
C TYR A 137 0.45 22.91 0.57
N PHE A 138 -0.76 22.38 0.75
CA PHE A 138 -1.01 21.07 1.33
C PHE A 138 -2.27 20.47 0.71
N SER A 139 -2.46 19.17 0.85
CA SER A 139 -3.74 18.53 0.58
C SER A 139 -4.17 17.67 1.74
N VAL A 140 -5.48 17.65 1.97
CA VAL A 140 -6.12 16.84 3.01
C VAL A 140 -6.90 15.75 2.30
N HIS A 141 -6.72 14.52 2.73
CA HIS A 141 -7.43 13.35 2.24
C HIS A 141 -8.21 12.73 3.41
N PHE A 142 -9.53 12.69 3.25
CA PHE A 142 -10.45 12.07 4.18
C PHE A 142 -10.57 10.57 3.85
N PRO A 143 -10.98 9.74 4.81
CA PRO A 143 -11.27 8.35 4.54
C PRO A 143 -12.37 8.25 3.47
N SER A 144 -12.29 7.25 2.58
CA SER A 144 -13.22 7.05 1.44
C SER A 144 -14.65 6.65 1.85
N THR A 145 -15.04 7.00 3.08
CA THR A 145 -16.31 6.68 3.70
C THR A 145 -17.31 7.81 3.41
N PRO A 146 -18.63 7.52 3.37
CA PRO A 146 -19.64 8.56 3.23
C PRO A 146 -19.56 9.64 4.32
N ALA A 147 -19.21 9.24 5.55
CA ALA A 147 -18.94 10.14 6.67
C ALA A 147 -17.74 11.04 6.39
N GLY A 148 -16.63 10.47 5.91
CA GLY A 148 -15.42 11.19 5.52
C GLY A 148 -15.69 12.21 4.41
N ALA A 149 -16.43 11.83 3.35
CA ALA A 149 -16.81 12.75 2.27
C ALA A 149 -17.62 13.94 2.79
N ARG A 150 -18.59 13.70 3.67
CA ARG A 150 -19.39 14.77 4.30
C ARG A 150 -18.55 15.65 5.21
N ALA A 151 -17.74 15.04 6.08
CA ALA A 151 -16.84 15.73 6.98
C ALA A 151 -15.88 16.64 6.20
N GLY A 152 -15.37 16.17 5.06
CA GLY A 152 -14.52 16.97 4.19
C GLY A 152 -15.25 18.12 3.49
N LEU A 153 -16.52 17.99 3.10
CA LEU A 153 -17.31 19.12 2.60
C LEU A 153 -17.54 20.19 3.67
N VAL A 154 -17.88 19.76 4.90
CA VAL A 154 -18.04 20.66 6.05
C VAL A 154 -16.72 21.33 6.39
N ALA A 155 -15.61 20.57 6.39
CA ALA A 155 -14.27 21.09 6.61
C ALA A 155 -13.89 22.13 5.56
N TYR A 156 -14.13 21.85 4.27
CA TYR A 156 -13.89 22.80 3.18
C TYR A 156 -14.68 24.11 3.35
N GLN A 157 -15.96 24.00 3.75
CA GLN A 157 -16.77 25.17 4.05
C GLN A 157 -16.19 25.97 5.23
N ARG A 158 -15.90 25.31 6.35
CA ARG A 158 -15.32 25.93 7.57
C ARG A 158 -13.99 26.61 7.27
N LEU A 159 -13.08 25.98 6.53
CA LEU A 159 -11.79 26.56 6.13
C LEU A 159 -11.95 27.87 5.35
N ARG A 160 -12.92 27.92 4.44
CA ARG A 160 -13.22 29.14 3.67
C ARG A 160 -13.84 30.22 4.53
N GLU A 161 -14.74 29.85 5.43
CA GLU A 161 -15.36 30.77 6.39
C GLU A 161 -14.33 31.36 7.37
N PHE A 162 -13.42 30.54 7.89
CA PHE A 162 -12.31 31.01 8.75
C PHE A 162 -11.37 31.93 8.00
N SER A 163 -10.96 31.57 6.78
CA SER A 163 -10.13 32.44 5.94
C SER A 163 -10.81 33.79 5.66
N ALA A 164 -12.11 33.78 5.35
CA ALA A 164 -12.87 35.01 5.13
C ALA A 164 -12.99 35.84 6.42
N ARG A 165 -13.28 35.21 7.57
CA ARG A 165 -13.39 35.90 8.86
C ARG A 165 -12.07 36.55 9.26
N ARG A 166 -10.92 35.87 9.10
CA ARG A 166 -9.59 36.45 9.40
C ARG A 166 -9.28 37.67 8.54
N GLN A 167 -9.77 37.69 7.29
CA GLN A 167 -9.57 38.81 6.38
C GLN A 167 -10.52 39.98 6.69
N LEU A 168 -11.78 39.71 7.02
CA LEU A 168 -12.81 40.73 7.27
C LEU A 168 -12.72 41.34 8.66
N SER A 169 -12.39 40.54 9.67
CA SER A 169 -12.24 40.96 11.06
C SER A 169 -10.88 40.48 11.61
N PRO A 170 -9.76 41.02 11.11
CA PRO A 170 -8.44 40.71 11.64
C PRO A 170 -8.29 41.24 13.07
N ASP A 171 -7.53 40.52 13.89
CA ASP A 171 -7.15 41.01 15.20
C ASP A 171 -6.35 42.32 15.07
N LEU A 172 -6.82 43.37 15.74
CA LEU A 172 -6.22 44.71 15.63
C LEU A 172 -4.80 44.72 16.16
N ASP A 173 -4.50 43.90 17.17
CA ASP A 173 -3.17 43.84 17.77
C ASP A 173 -2.15 43.19 16.83
N ALA A 174 -2.58 42.19 16.04
CA ALA A 174 -1.77 41.62 14.97
C ALA A 174 -1.46 42.61 13.82
N LEU A 175 -2.24 43.69 13.72
CA LEU A 175 -2.07 44.77 12.73
C LEU A 175 -1.34 45.99 13.28
N ARG A 176 -0.86 45.97 14.52
CA ARG A 176 0.00 47.02 15.08
C ARG A 176 1.45 46.77 14.69
N HIS A 177 2.22 47.84 14.62
CA HIS A 177 3.66 47.72 14.46
C HIS A 177 4.29 47.09 15.72
N THR A 178 4.88 45.90 15.54
CA THR A 178 5.73 45.24 16.53
C THR A 178 7.17 45.74 16.44
N GLU A 179 7.96 45.54 17.48
CA GLU A 179 9.40 45.86 17.49
C GLU A 179 10.13 45.20 16.31
N GLU A 180 9.77 43.97 15.97
CA GLU A 180 10.30 43.26 14.80
C GLU A 180 10.01 43.98 13.49
N THR A 181 8.78 44.51 13.30
CA THR A 181 8.44 45.24 12.08
C THR A 181 9.20 46.55 11.97
N VAL A 182 9.48 47.20 13.10
CA VAL A 182 10.32 48.40 13.15
C VAL A 182 11.77 48.03 12.84
N ALA A 183 12.31 46.97 13.41
CA ALA A 183 13.65 46.46 13.12
C ALA A 183 13.81 46.04 11.64
N GLN A 184 12.80 45.38 11.06
CA GLN A 184 12.79 45.05 9.63
C GLN A 184 12.76 46.30 8.74
N TRP A 185 12.09 47.37 9.17
CA TRP A 185 12.12 48.64 8.46
C TRP A 185 13.54 49.22 8.44
N PHE A 186 14.25 49.19 9.57
CA PHE A 186 15.66 49.59 9.66
C PHE A 186 16.61 48.71 8.84
N LYS A 187 16.30 47.42 8.63
CA LYS A 187 17.12 46.50 7.84
C LYS A 187 17.00 46.70 6.32
N ARG A 188 16.03 47.47 5.83
CA ARG A 188 15.78 47.61 4.39
C ARG A 188 16.75 48.52 3.68
N GLU A 189 17.30 49.50 4.39
CA GLU A 189 18.14 50.55 3.83
C GLU A 189 19.39 50.72 4.68
N ASP A 190 20.44 51.27 4.08
CA ASP A 190 21.66 51.57 4.80
C ASP A 190 21.37 52.61 5.89
N PRO A 191 21.90 52.44 7.11
CA PRO A 191 21.59 53.32 8.24
C PRO A 191 21.84 54.81 7.95
N ILE A 192 22.83 55.12 7.10
CA ILE A 192 23.21 56.48 6.71
C ILE A 192 22.13 57.11 5.82
N ASP A 193 21.69 56.40 4.78
CA ASP A 193 20.65 56.89 3.86
C ASP A 193 19.32 57.08 4.57
N LEU A 194 19.00 56.16 5.48
CA LEU A 194 17.80 56.25 6.30
C LEU A 194 17.85 57.48 7.21
N HIS A 195 19.01 57.77 7.80
CA HIS A 195 19.21 58.96 8.62
C HIS A 195 19.02 60.26 7.81
N VAL A 196 19.57 60.32 6.59
CA VAL A 196 19.38 61.45 5.67
C VAL A 196 17.89 61.64 5.32
N LYS A 197 17.17 60.56 5.00
CA LYS A 197 15.72 60.62 4.71
C LYS A 197 14.88 61.04 5.92
N MET A 198 15.31 60.66 7.13
CA MET A 198 14.68 61.08 8.38
C MET A 198 14.87 62.58 8.64
N LEU A 199 16.07 63.11 8.37
CA LEU A 199 16.36 64.55 8.45
C LEU A 199 15.52 65.35 7.44
N ASP A 200 15.40 64.85 6.22
CA ASP A 200 14.56 65.42 5.16
C ASP A 200 13.05 65.35 5.44
N LYS A 201 12.62 64.69 6.54
CA LYS A 201 11.21 64.41 6.89
C LYS A 201 10.44 63.66 5.81
N LYS A 202 11.11 63.07 4.81
CA LYS A 202 10.52 62.28 3.73
C LYS A 202 9.97 60.96 4.25
N GLU A 203 10.66 60.37 5.22
CA GLU A 203 10.26 59.12 5.86
C GLU A 203 10.33 59.24 7.38
N ARG A 204 9.39 58.58 8.07
CA ARG A 204 9.38 58.47 9.54
C ARG A 204 9.25 57.00 9.91
N PRO A 205 10.02 56.52 10.90
CA PRO A 205 9.88 55.15 11.36
C PRO A 205 8.46 54.92 11.89
N PRO A 206 7.90 53.73 11.67
CA PRO A 206 6.62 53.37 12.24
C PRO A 206 6.67 53.40 13.77
N LYS A 207 5.64 53.97 14.40
CA LYS A 207 5.53 53.98 15.87
C LYS A 207 5.02 52.62 16.37
N ILE A 208 5.74 52.02 17.32
CA ILE A 208 5.35 50.78 17.99
C ILE A 208 3.94 50.94 18.58
N GLY A 209 3.09 49.92 18.43
CA GLY A 209 1.73 49.91 18.96
C GLY A 209 0.69 50.69 18.14
N ARG A 210 1.10 51.46 17.12
CA ARG A 210 0.17 52.10 16.18
C ARG A 210 -0.24 51.11 15.09
N VAL A 211 -1.51 51.19 14.67
CA VAL A 211 -2.03 50.40 13.54
C VAL A 211 -1.26 50.74 12.26
N MET A 212 -0.89 49.69 11.53
CA MET A 212 -0.19 49.80 10.25
C MET A 212 -0.96 50.62 9.22
N GLY A 213 -0.22 51.33 8.35
CA GLY A 213 -0.80 51.97 7.17
C GLY A 213 -1.45 50.95 6.22
N ILE A 214 -2.32 51.43 5.32
CA ILE A 214 -3.17 50.59 4.45
C ILE A 214 -2.36 49.53 3.68
N GLY A 215 -1.20 49.90 3.12
CA GLY A 215 -0.36 49.00 2.33
C GLY A 215 0.27 47.85 3.13
N PRO A 216 1.09 48.13 4.17
CA PRO A 216 1.63 47.10 5.06
C PRO A 216 0.54 46.25 5.72
N ARG A 217 -0.57 46.89 6.13
CA ARG A 217 -1.74 46.20 6.69
C ARG A 217 -2.33 45.20 5.70
N ALA A 218 -2.57 45.60 4.46
CA ALA A 218 -3.06 44.70 3.42
C ALA A 218 -2.11 43.51 3.18
N ARG A 219 -0.79 43.75 3.16
CA ARG A 219 0.20 42.65 3.04
C ARG A 219 0.14 41.69 4.21
N LYS A 220 0.02 42.21 5.44
CA LYS A 220 -0.09 41.39 6.65
C LYS A 220 -1.39 40.56 6.66
N ILE A 221 -2.51 41.11 6.20
CA ILE A 221 -3.78 40.38 6.09
C ILE A 221 -3.74 39.31 4.98
N MET A 222 -3.03 39.58 3.89
CA MET A 222 -2.84 38.63 2.79
C MET A 222 -1.93 37.45 3.16
N GLU A 223 -1.06 37.61 4.16
CA GLU A 223 -0.17 36.56 4.68
C GLU A 223 -0.98 35.50 5.44
N GLN A 224 -1.42 34.47 4.71
CA GLN A 224 -2.34 33.45 5.22
C GLN A 224 -1.68 32.09 5.42
N LYS A 225 -0.38 31.97 5.14
CA LYS A 225 0.33 30.69 5.12
C LYS A 225 0.29 29.99 6.49
N ALA A 226 0.68 30.69 7.55
CA ALA A 226 0.64 30.12 8.90
C ALA A 226 -0.79 29.97 9.45
N THR A 227 -1.65 30.97 9.20
CA THR A 227 -3.03 30.97 9.73
C THR A 227 -3.90 29.89 9.11
N SER A 228 -3.74 29.60 7.82
CA SER A 228 -4.44 28.50 7.14
C SER A 228 -4.07 27.12 7.66
N VAL A 229 -2.82 26.93 8.12
CA VAL A 229 -2.40 25.67 8.76
C VAL A 229 -3.02 25.52 10.15
N ALA A 230 -3.02 26.59 10.94
CA ALA A 230 -3.73 26.59 12.22
C ALA A 230 -5.24 26.34 12.04
N ASP A 231 -5.86 26.95 11.02
CA ASP A 231 -7.25 26.68 10.64
C ASP A 231 -7.46 25.21 10.25
N ALA A 232 -6.55 24.64 9.46
CA ALA A 232 -6.60 23.23 9.09
C ALA A 232 -6.54 22.33 10.32
N ALA A 233 -5.57 22.50 11.22
CA ALA A 233 -5.47 21.69 12.43
C ALA A 233 -6.75 21.74 13.27
N PHE A 234 -7.31 22.94 13.48
CA PHE A 234 -8.56 23.12 14.22
C PHE A 234 -9.76 22.45 13.52
N VAL A 235 -9.94 22.70 12.22
CA VAL A 235 -11.05 22.15 11.44
C VAL A 235 -10.97 20.63 11.34
N LEU A 236 -9.77 20.07 11.20
CA LEU A 236 -9.58 18.62 11.16
C LEU A 236 -9.87 17.98 12.51
N GLY A 237 -9.56 18.64 13.63
CA GLY A 237 -10.01 18.19 14.95
C GLY A 237 -11.52 18.05 15.05
N LEU A 238 -12.27 19.04 14.53
CA LEU A 238 -13.73 18.96 14.44
C LEU A 238 -14.18 17.86 13.47
N ALA A 239 -13.53 17.72 12.32
CA ALA A 239 -13.88 16.70 11.34
C ALA A 239 -13.66 15.27 11.86
N VAL A 240 -12.59 15.03 12.63
CA VAL A 240 -12.35 13.75 13.31
C VAL A 240 -13.45 13.45 14.31
N GLN A 241 -13.85 14.43 15.12
CA GLN A 241 -14.97 14.29 16.04
C GLN A 241 -16.27 14.00 15.29
N ASP A 242 -16.53 14.71 14.20
CA ASP A 242 -17.69 14.50 13.32
C ASP A 242 -17.66 13.06 12.74
N ILE A 243 -16.52 12.55 12.28
CA ILE A 243 -16.40 11.17 11.76
C ILE A 243 -16.61 10.13 12.86
N LYS A 244 -16.04 10.33 14.05
CA LYS A 244 -16.17 9.41 15.18
C LYS A 244 -17.58 9.39 15.78
N ALA A 245 -18.23 10.55 15.84
CA ALA A 245 -19.60 10.68 16.31
C ALA A 245 -20.59 9.98 15.36
N TRP A 246 -20.23 9.83 14.10
CA TRP A 246 -21.04 9.13 13.11
C TRP A 246 -20.90 7.62 13.27
N THR A 247 -21.67 7.04 14.19
CA THR A 247 -21.93 5.60 14.20
C THR A 247 -22.79 5.22 12.99
N VAL A 248 -22.65 3.96 12.54
CA VAL A 248 -23.38 3.39 11.38
C VAL A 248 -24.90 3.52 11.55
N GLU A 249 -25.37 3.45 12.81
CA GLU A 249 -26.75 3.61 13.21
C GLU A 249 -27.22 5.06 13.05
N GLU A 250 -26.47 6.08 13.49
CA GLU A 250 -26.84 7.50 13.25
C GLU A 250 -26.81 7.89 11.77
N LEU A 251 -25.99 7.24 10.95
CA LEU A 251 -25.95 7.39 9.49
C LEU A 251 -27.26 6.91 8.84
N ARG A 252 -27.77 5.76 9.28
CA ARG A 252 -29.08 5.23 8.88
C ARG A 252 -30.22 6.03 9.50
N ASP A 253 -30.10 6.40 10.76
CA ASP A 253 -31.14 7.03 11.56
C ASP A 253 -31.29 8.51 11.25
N ARG A 254 -30.26 9.34 11.05
CA ARG A 254 -30.48 10.74 10.61
C ARG A 254 -30.96 10.86 9.17
N THR A 255 -30.61 9.91 8.29
CA THR A 255 -31.21 9.85 6.96
C THR A 255 -32.64 9.31 7.00
N GLN A 256 -33.00 8.45 7.96
CA GLN A 256 -34.36 7.94 8.14
C GLN A 256 -35.26 8.83 9.02
N ASP A 257 -34.74 9.56 10.01
CA ASP A 257 -35.46 10.28 11.07
C ASP A 257 -35.82 11.70 10.67
N ARG A 258 -34.97 12.38 9.89
CA ARG A 258 -35.42 13.56 9.12
C ARG A 258 -36.60 13.20 8.22
N LEU A 259 -36.66 11.96 7.78
CA LEU A 259 -37.68 11.40 6.88
C LEU A 259 -38.95 10.92 7.60
N LYS A 260 -38.82 10.48 8.86
CA LYS A 260 -39.88 9.82 9.62
C LYS A 260 -40.65 10.79 10.52
N TYR A 261 -39.97 11.74 11.17
CA TYR A 261 -40.57 12.51 12.27
C TYR A 261 -40.83 14.01 11.97
N GLU A 262 -40.22 14.63 10.97
CA GLU A 262 -40.41 16.07 10.69
C GLU A 262 -41.12 16.41 9.36
N LEU A 263 -41.18 15.50 8.39
CA LEU A 263 -41.78 15.78 7.09
C LEU A 263 -43.21 15.25 7.01
N GLY A 264 -44.20 16.15 7.02
CA GLY A 264 -45.59 15.83 6.66
C GLY A 264 -45.69 15.15 5.27
N GLN A 265 -46.86 14.62 4.91
CA GLN A 265 -47.11 13.89 3.63
C GLN A 265 -46.48 14.57 2.39
N LYS A 266 -46.51 15.91 2.31
CA LYS A 266 -45.88 16.70 1.24
C LYS A 266 -44.35 16.61 1.25
N GLY A 267 -43.74 16.59 2.43
CA GLY A 267 -42.31 16.41 2.60
C GLY A 267 -41.85 15.02 2.18
N LYS A 268 -42.59 13.97 2.55
CA LYS A 268 -42.31 12.59 2.09
C LYS A 268 -42.34 12.47 0.56
N ARG A 269 -43.33 13.09 -0.11
CA ARG A 269 -43.38 13.14 -1.59
C ARG A 269 -42.18 13.88 -2.20
N ARG A 270 -41.80 15.03 -1.64
CA ARG A 270 -40.60 15.76 -2.08
C ARG A 270 -39.33 14.93 -1.91
N LEU A 271 -39.26 14.13 -0.86
CA LEU A 271 -38.08 13.33 -0.56
C LEU A 271 -38.02 12.06 -1.40
N LEU A 272 -39.15 11.43 -1.71
CA LEU A 272 -39.23 10.40 -2.75
C LEU A 272 -38.83 10.97 -4.11
N GLN A 273 -39.28 12.18 -4.46
CA GLN A 273 -38.82 12.87 -5.67
C GLN A 273 -37.32 13.16 -5.62
N ILE A 274 -36.77 13.59 -4.49
CA ILE A 274 -35.32 13.79 -4.32
C ILE A 274 -34.59 12.46 -4.48
N ARG A 275 -35.07 11.36 -3.89
CA ARG A 275 -34.49 10.02 -4.00
C ARG A 275 -34.60 9.46 -5.41
N GLU A 276 -35.72 9.66 -6.10
CA GLU A 276 -35.89 9.31 -7.51
C GLU A 276 -34.94 10.14 -8.36
N VAL A 277 -34.80 11.44 -8.08
CA VAL A 277 -33.85 12.31 -8.76
C VAL A 277 -32.40 11.93 -8.42
N GLU A 278 -32.10 11.52 -7.19
CA GLU A 278 -30.78 11.05 -6.75
C GLU A 278 -30.45 9.71 -7.35
N LYS A 279 -31.40 8.78 -7.40
CA LYS A 279 -31.28 7.49 -8.08
C LYS A 279 -31.10 7.68 -9.58
N GLN A 280 -31.93 8.52 -10.21
CA GLN A 280 -31.76 8.90 -11.61
C GLN A 280 -30.41 9.57 -11.86
N LYS A 281 -29.95 10.44 -10.95
CA LYS A 281 -28.60 11.03 -11.03
C LYS A 281 -27.51 9.99 -10.81
N ALA A 282 -27.69 9.02 -9.91
CA ALA A 282 -26.75 7.95 -9.64
C ALA A 282 -26.66 6.99 -10.83
N ASP A 283 -27.80 6.62 -11.41
CA ASP A 283 -27.90 5.84 -12.65
C ASP A 283 -27.31 6.63 -13.82
N GLU A 284 -27.55 7.94 -13.91
CA GLU A 284 -26.92 8.81 -14.90
C GLU A 284 -25.40 8.91 -14.69
N ILE A 285 -24.94 8.99 -13.44
CA ILE A 285 -23.51 8.98 -13.08
C ILE A 285 -22.89 7.63 -13.43
N ALA A 286 -23.55 6.52 -13.13
CA ALA A 286 -23.10 5.16 -13.44
C ALA A 286 -23.03 4.94 -14.96
N ALA A 287 -24.07 5.35 -15.71
CA ALA A 287 -24.07 5.33 -17.16
C ALA A 287 -22.98 6.24 -17.76
N ARG A 288 -22.73 7.42 -17.17
CA ARG A 288 -21.61 8.30 -17.55
C ARG A 288 -20.26 7.66 -17.28
N GLN A 289 -20.07 6.99 -16.15
CA GLN A 289 -18.84 6.25 -15.83
C GLN A 289 -18.63 5.10 -16.80
N GLU A 290 -19.69 4.36 -17.14
CA GLU A 290 -19.63 3.30 -18.13
C GLU A 290 -19.27 3.85 -19.51
N LEU A 291 -19.77 5.03 -19.90
CA LEU A 291 -19.35 5.73 -21.11
C LEU A 291 -17.86 6.11 -21.07
N VAL A 292 -17.34 6.56 -19.92
CA VAL A 292 -15.89 6.80 -19.76
C VAL A 292 -15.11 5.51 -19.93
N ARG A 293 -15.55 4.40 -19.33
CA ARG A 293 -14.90 3.08 -19.46
C ARG A 293 -14.94 2.55 -20.89
N LYS A 294 -16.07 2.72 -21.58
CA LYS A 294 -16.27 2.32 -22.98
C LYS A 294 -15.62 3.30 -23.96
N SER A 295 -15.31 4.53 -23.55
CA SER A 295 -14.59 5.53 -24.36
C SER A 295 -13.15 5.05 -24.60
N GLY A 296 -12.99 4.26 -25.66
CA GLY A 296 -11.76 3.53 -25.94
C GLY A 296 -11.98 2.32 -26.85
N SER A 297 -13.19 1.77 -26.89
CA SER A 297 -13.57 0.77 -27.92
C SER A 297 -13.79 1.46 -29.28
N ALA A 298 -13.54 0.72 -30.36
CA ALA A 298 -13.70 1.24 -31.72
C ALA A 298 -15.13 1.74 -31.94
N GLY A 299 -15.31 3.05 -32.18
CA GLY A 299 -16.58 3.67 -32.57
C GLY A 299 -17.19 4.70 -31.60
N LEU A 300 -16.68 4.81 -30.37
CA LEU A 300 -17.15 5.79 -29.37
C LEU A 300 -16.33 7.09 -29.38
N VAL A 301 -16.95 8.18 -28.93
CA VAL A 301 -16.32 9.50 -28.87
C VAL A 301 -15.23 9.51 -27.80
N ALA A 302 -13.98 9.75 -28.20
CA ALA A 302 -12.88 9.91 -27.26
C ALA A 302 -13.05 11.17 -26.40
N LEU A 303 -12.56 11.11 -25.16
CA LEU A 303 -12.47 12.28 -24.30
C LEU A 303 -11.53 13.34 -24.92
N GLN A 304 -11.81 14.61 -24.64
CA GLN A 304 -10.85 15.66 -24.95
C GLN A 304 -9.55 15.43 -24.18
N LYS A 305 -8.41 15.74 -24.79
CA LYS A 305 -7.08 15.57 -24.19
C LYS A 305 -6.99 16.12 -22.76
N GLY A 306 -7.38 17.39 -22.57
CA GLY A 306 -7.30 18.05 -21.27
C GLY A 306 -8.20 17.40 -20.22
N ALA A 307 -9.41 16.98 -20.61
CA ALA A 307 -10.30 16.26 -19.70
C ALA A 307 -9.78 14.86 -19.37
N ALA A 308 -9.24 14.14 -20.35
CA ALA A 308 -8.60 12.84 -20.12
C ALA A 308 -7.38 12.98 -19.20
N GLU A 309 -6.60 14.05 -19.33
CA GLU A 309 -5.50 14.39 -18.42
C GLU A 309 -6.00 14.70 -17.01
N GLU A 310 -7.05 15.52 -16.85
CA GLU A 310 -7.65 15.78 -15.52
C GLU A 310 -8.15 14.49 -14.87
N VAL A 311 -8.88 13.65 -15.62
CA VAL A 311 -9.37 12.36 -15.14
C VAL A 311 -8.23 11.42 -14.78
N ALA A 312 -7.18 11.36 -15.60
CA ALA A 312 -6.00 10.57 -15.29
C ALA A 312 -5.30 11.08 -14.02
N LEU A 313 -5.21 12.39 -13.84
CA LEU A 313 -4.59 13.00 -12.67
C LEU A 313 -5.36 12.73 -11.38
N GLU A 314 -6.69 12.78 -11.41
CA GLU A 314 -7.52 12.52 -10.22
C GLU A 314 -7.45 11.06 -9.74
N TYR A 315 -7.15 10.11 -10.64
CA TYR A 315 -7.26 8.66 -10.37
C TYR A 315 -5.98 7.85 -10.67
N GLY A 316 -4.81 8.48 -10.73
CA GLY A 316 -3.52 7.78 -10.94
C GLY A 316 -3.42 7.06 -12.29
N GLY A 317 -4.18 7.51 -13.29
CA GLY A 317 -4.23 6.93 -14.64
C GLY A 317 -3.14 7.47 -15.57
N ARG A 318 -2.90 6.77 -16.69
CA ARG A 318 -2.05 7.28 -17.78
C ARG A 318 -2.90 7.61 -19.01
N VAL A 319 -2.64 8.75 -19.63
CA VAL A 319 -3.28 9.15 -20.89
C VAL A 319 -2.52 8.57 -22.07
N GLY A 320 -3.12 7.62 -22.78
CA GLY A 320 -2.58 7.06 -24.01
C GLY A 320 -2.60 8.04 -25.19
N ARG A 321 -1.92 7.69 -26.28
CA ARG A 321 -1.81 8.53 -27.50
C ARG A 321 -3.16 8.93 -28.12
N LYS A 322 -4.25 8.19 -27.85
CA LYS A 322 -5.61 8.46 -28.33
C LYS A 322 -6.55 9.06 -27.26
N HIS A 323 -6.00 9.68 -26.21
CA HIS A 323 -6.77 10.20 -25.07
C HIS A 323 -7.60 9.12 -24.34
N GLN A 324 -7.19 7.86 -24.50
CA GLN A 324 -7.68 6.76 -23.69
C GLN A 324 -7.03 6.87 -22.31
N VAL A 325 -7.84 6.85 -21.26
CA VAL A 325 -7.35 6.75 -19.89
C VAL A 325 -7.23 5.27 -19.56
N SER A 326 -6.01 4.73 -19.69
CA SER A 326 -5.71 3.38 -19.20
C SER A 326 -5.44 3.45 -17.71
N GLY A 327 -6.13 2.62 -16.91
CA GLY A 327 -5.93 2.57 -15.45
C GLY A 327 -7.16 2.85 -14.58
N LEU A 328 -8.37 2.96 -15.13
CA LEU A 328 -9.62 3.06 -14.34
C LEU A 328 -9.96 1.78 -13.50
N VAL A 329 -9.01 0.86 -13.36
CA VAL A 329 -9.06 -0.27 -12.42
C VAL A 329 -9.23 0.24 -10.99
N GLY A 330 -8.72 1.45 -10.67
CA GLY A 330 -8.91 2.13 -9.39
C GLY A 330 -10.38 2.33 -8.97
N LEU A 331 -11.32 2.39 -9.91
CA LEU A 331 -12.75 2.48 -9.55
C LEU A 331 -13.30 1.16 -9.00
N LYS A 332 -12.75 0.00 -9.41
CA LYS A 332 -13.13 -1.30 -8.84
C LYS A 332 -12.58 -1.47 -7.44
N THR A 333 -11.32 -1.08 -7.21
CA THR A 333 -10.71 -1.10 -5.87
C THR A 333 -11.42 -0.16 -4.90
N GLU A 334 -12.04 0.91 -5.40
CA GLU A 334 -12.80 1.84 -4.57
C GLU A 334 -14.24 1.35 -4.25
N ILE A 335 -14.89 0.61 -5.16
CA ILE A 335 -16.13 -0.13 -4.82
C ILE A 335 -15.80 -1.22 -3.79
N GLN A 336 -14.70 -1.94 -3.98
CA GLN A 336 -14.17 -2.90 -3.01
C GLN A 336 -13.93 -2.24 -1.64
N SER A 337 -13.41 -0.99 -1.62
CA SER A 337 -13.14 -0.27 -0.37
C SER A 337 -14.40 0.06 0.44
N LEU A 338 -15.57 0.20 -0.20
CA LEU A 338 -16.83 0.39 0.52
C LEU A 338 -17.31 -0.93 1.14
N GLU A 339 -17.19 -2.05 0.42
CA GLU A 339 -17.49 -3.38 0.96
C GLU A 339 -16.52 -3.75 2.10
N ASP A 340 -15.25 -3.35 1.98
CA ASP A 340 -14.25 -3.57 3.02
C ASP A 340 -14.50 -2.66 4.24
N TYR A 341 -15.03 -1.46 4.05
CA TYR A 341 -15.47 -0.59 5.15
C TYR A 341 -16.62 -1.20 5.97
N ASP A 342 -17.63 -1.77 5.32
CA ASP A 342 -18.72 -2.45 6.02
C ASP A 342 -18.20 -3.65 6.83
N LYS A 343 -17.19 -4.38 6.32
CA LYS A 343 -16.51 -5.45 7.07
C LYS A 343 -15.70 -4.91 8.25
N GLU A 344 -15.03 -3.76 8.10
CA GLU A 344 -14.27 -3.15 9.19
C GLU A 344 -15.18 -2.62 10.30
N LEU A 345 -16.35 -2.09 9.96
CA LEU A 345 -17.37 -1.71 10.94
C LEU A 345 -17.88 -2.92 11.72
N ALA A 346 -18.15 -4.04 11.06
CA ALA A 346 -18.54 -5.27 11.74
C ALA A 346 -17.46 -5.73 12.74
N LYS A 347 -16.17 -5.62 12.38
CA LYS A 347 -15.06 -5.92 13.30
C LYS A 347 -15.03 -4.99 14.53
N ILE A 348 -15.47 -3.74 14.40
CA ILE A 348 -15.55 -2.81 15.53
C ILE A 348 -16.68 -3.20 16.48
N GLU A 349 -17.82 -3.60 15.93
CA GLU A 349 -18.95 -4.07 16.73
C GLU A 349 -18.60 -5.36 17.49
N GLU A 350 -17.84 -6.26 16.84
CA GLU A 350 -17.36 -7.53 17.40
C GLU A 350 -16.18 -7.38 18.38
N ALA A 351 -15.52 -6.23 18.46
CA ALA A 351 -14.37 -6.03 19.35
C ALA A 351 -14.78 -6.18 20.82
N ALA A 352 -14.00 -6.96 21.58
CA ALA A 352 -14.34 -7.38 22.93
C ALA A 352 -14.10 -6.28 23.98
N THR A 353 -13.20 -5.33 23.71
CA THR A 353 -12.81 -4.27 24.65
C THR A 353 -13.06 -2.87 24.08
N ASP A 354 -13.37 -1.91 24.96
CA ASP A 354 -13.60 -0.52 24.57
C ASP A 354 -12.34 0.16 24.00
N GLU A 355 -11.15 -0.27 24.43
CA GLU A 355 -9.88 0.26 23.91
C GLU A 355 -9.60 -0.22 22.48
N GLU A 356 -9.92 -1.48 22.15
CA GLU A 356 -9.84 -1.98 20.77
C GLU A 356 -10.82 -1.25 19.85
N LYS A 357 -12.05 -1.00 20.32
CA LYS A 357 -13.04 -0.19 19.59
C LYS A 357 -12.51 1.21 19.30
N LYS A 358 -11.93 1.87 20.31
CA LYS A 358 -11.34 3.20 20.17
C LYS A 358 -10.17 3.22 19.19
N LEU A 359 -9.31 2.19 19.21
CA LEU A 359 -8.20 2.04 18.28
C LEU A 359 -8.69 1.89 16.83
N LEU A 360 -9.68 1.04 16.60
CA LEU A 360 -10.25 0.83 15.27
C LEU A 360 -11.02 2.06 14.76
N LEU A 361 -11.76 2.76 15.62
CA LEU A 361 -12.39 4.04 15.28
C LEU A 361 -11.37 5.11 14.91
N ASN A 362 -10.21 5.14 15.59
CA ASN A 362 -9.12 6.04 15.21
C ASN A 362 -8.55 5.71 13.82
N LYS A 363 -8.47 4.42 13.45
CA LYS A 363 -8.05 4.00 12.10
C LYS A 363 -9.08 4.38 11.03
N LEU A 364 -10.37 4.23 11.31
CA LEU A 364 -11.42 4.64 10.37
C LEU A 364 -11.52 6.17 10.20
N ALA A 365 -11.17 6.92 11.25
CA ALA A 365 -11.14 8.38 11.24
C ALA A 365 -9.78 8.95 10.81
N GLU A 366 -8.91 8.13 10.23
CA GLU A 366 -7.59 8.53 9.78
C GLU A 366 -7.70 9.57 8.64
N ILE A 367 -7.14 10.76 8.87
CA ILE A 367 -7.08 11.84 7.87
C ILE A 367 -5.62 12.05 7.51
N GLN A 368 -5.31 11.99 6.21
CA GLN A 368 -3.95 12.21 5.73
C GLN A 368 -3.78 13.64 5.23
N VAL A 369 -2.74 14.33 5.70
CA VAL A 369 -2.33 15.65 5.22
C VAL A 369 -0.98 15.53 4.51
N LEU A 370 -0.95 15.89 3.24
CA LEU A 370 0.26 15.90 2.43
C LEU A 370 0.79 17.32 2.33
N TRP A 371 2.06 17.53 2.66
CA TRP A 371 2.69 18.84 2.70
C TRP A 371 3.63 19.08 1.52
N ALA A 372 3.55 20.25 0.89
CA ALA A 372 4.58 20.67 -0.05
C ALA A 372 5.94 20.90 0.64
N ASP A 373 5.91 21.39 1.89
CA ASP A 373 7.06 21.51 2.79
C ASP A 373 6.62 21.09 4.20
N MET A 374 7.22 20.04 4.74
CA MET A 374 6.88 19.50 6.07
C MET A 374 7.07 20.51 7.21
N ARG A 375 7.93 21.52 7.03
CA ARG A 375 8.13 22.57 8.04
C ARG A 375 6.87 23.40 8.25
N ASP A 376 6.05 23.54 7.22
CA ASP A 376 4.82 24.32 7.31
C ASP A 376 3.79 23.66 8.24
N GLY A 377 3.87 22.34 8.46
CA GLY A 377 3.04 21.63 9.44
C GLY A 377 3.28 22.08 10.89
N THR A 378 4.41 22.74 11.18
CA THR A 378 4.75 23.26 12.52
C THR A 378 4.06 24.59 12.87
N TYR A 379 3.36 25.22 11.92
CA TYR A 379 2.60 26.44 12.20
C TYR A 379 1.38 26.20 13.09
N ALA A 380 0.90 24.96 13.20
CA ALA A 380 -0.13 24.59 14.16
C ALA A 380 0.52 24.19 15.48
N GLN A 381 -0.07 24.62 16.60
CA GLN A 381 0.41 24.31 17.94
C GLN A 381 0.29 22.81 18.27
N SER A 382 -0.78 22.17 17.79
CA SER A 382 -1.05 20.75 17.99
C SER A 382 -1.95 20.23 16.88
N TRP A 383 -1.82 18.95 16.56
CA TRP A 383 -2.69 18.23 15.62
C TRP A 383 -3.46 17.13 16.35
N PRO A 384 -4.67 16.75 15.88
CA PRO A 384 -5.36 15.57 16.40
C PRO A 384 -4.57 14.29 16.10
N ASP A 385 -4.57 13.32 17.02
CA ASP A 385 -3.80 12.07 16.92
C ASP A 385 -4.15 11.19 15.70
N SER A 386 -5.29 11.45 15.06
CA SER A 386 -5.77 10.73 13.86
C SER A 386 -5.38 11.43 12.56
N VAL A 387 -4.66 12.55 12.65
CA VAL A 387 -4.14 13.26 11.47
C VAL A 387 -2.70 12.83 11.23
N PHE A 388 -2.47 12.24 10.06
CA PHE A 388 -1.16 11.79 9.63
C PHE A 388 -0.57 12.80 8.65
N HIS A 389 0.73 13.03 8.78
CA HIS A 389 1.46 13.95 7.91
C HIS A 389 2.43 13.17 7.02
N ASP A 390 2.46 13.50 5.73
CA ASP A 390 3.45 12.95 4.80
C ASP A 390 3.89 14.02 3.80
N ASP A 391 4.99 13.74 3.11
CA ASP A 391 5.50 14.57 2.03
C ASP A 391 4.58 14.49 0.81
N MET A 392 4.20 15.64 0.28
CA MET A 392 3.54 15.72 -1.02
C MET A 392 4.58 15.39 -2.09
N ALA A 393 4.50 14.19 -2.65
CA ALA A 393 5.34 13.81 -3.76
C ALA A 393 5.05 14.72 -4.97
N TYR A 394 6.03 15.53 -5.36
CA TYR A 394 5.98 16.20 -6.65
C TYR A 394 6.06 15.12 -7.74
N ALA A 395 4.91 14.74 -8.30
CA ALA A 395 4.89 13.86 -9.46
C ALA A 395 5.54 14.63 -10.62
N ALA A 396 6.83 14.40 -10.83
CA ALA A 396 7.56 14.91 -11.97
C ALA A 396 6.88 14.36 -13.23
N GLN A 397 6.14 15.20 -13.95
CA GLN A 397 5.61 14.80 -15.25
C GLN A 397 6.79 14.41 -16.13
N SER A 398 6.72 13.18 -16.67
CA SER A 398 7.77 12.62 -17.49
C SER A 398 8.19 13.60 -18.60
N SER A 399 9.50 13.77 -18.77
CA SER A 399 10.07 14.53 -19.88
C SER A 399 9.49 14.04 -21.22
N ARG A 400 8.62 14.84 -21.83
CA ARG A 400 8.35 14.78 -23.27
C ARG A 400 8.86 16.09 -23.85
N ASN A 401 10.00 16.00 -24.54
CA ASN A 401 10.67 17.06 -25.33
C ASN A 401 11.67 17.96 -24.58
N GLY A 402 12.30 17.52 -23.49
CA GLY A 402 13.40 18.27 -22.85
C GLY A 402 13.02 19.58 -22.13
N ARG A 403 11.74 19.96 -22.16
CA ARG A 403 11.17 20.99 -21.27
C ARG A 403 10.50 20.30 -20.10
N LEU A 404 11.05 20.48 -18.90
CA LEU A 404 10.37 20.18 -17.64
C LEU A 404 9.16 21.11 -17.52
N ASN A 405 7.99 20.63 -17.95
CA ASN A 405 6.74 21.24 -17.55
C ASN A 405 6.48 20.80 -16.11
N TRP A 406 6.77 21.71 -15.17
CA TRP A 406 6.31 21.61 -13.79
C TRP A 406 4.80 21.75 -13.78
N SER A 407 4.08 20.68 -14.07
CA SER A 407 2.69 20.59 -13.65
C SER A 407 2.74 20.12 -12.20
N VAL A 408 2.48 21.05 -11.30
CA VAL A 408 2.59 20.77 -9.87
C VAL A 408 1.42 19.88 -9.50
N HIS A 409 1.65 18.57 -9.51
CA HIS A 409 0.61 17.59 -9.27
C HIS A 409 0.73 17.05 -7.86
N VAL A 410 -0.34 17.30 -7.12
CA VAL A 410 -0.63 16.71 -5.83
C VAL A 410 -1.14 15.31 -6.08
N ALA A 411 -0.29 14.30 -5.98
CA ALA A 411 -0.73 12.93 -5.84
C ALA A 411 -0.25 12.46 -4.47
N ALA A 412 -1.17 11.92 -3.67
CA ALA A 412 -0.78 10.90 -2.71
C ALA A 412 0.02 9.86 -3.50
N ARG A 413 1.19 9.48 -3.00
CA ARG A 413 2.06 8.50 -3.66
C ARG A 413 1.20 7.26 -3.98
N ASP A 414 0.87 7.07 -5.26
CA ASP A 414 -0.20 6.19 -5.72
C ASP A 414 -0.13 4.81 -5.06
N GLY A 415 -1.08 4.49 -4.17
CA GLY A 415 -1.29 3.14 -3.64
C GLY A 415 -0.08 2.46 -2.99
N THR A 416 0.99 3.20 -2.68
CA THR A 416 2.05 2.67 -1.86
C THR A 416 1.54 2.71 -0.45
N LYS A 417 1.25 1.52 0.09
CA LYS A 417 1.18 1.23 1.52
C LYS A 417 2.02 2.26 2.30
N PRO A 418 1.48 2.88 3.37
CA PRO A 418 2.16 3.93 4.11
C PRO A 418 3.62 3.54 4.33
N LYS A 419 4.58 4.48 4.24
CA LYS A 419 6.02 4.14 4.31
C LYS A 419 6.34 3.16 5.44
N HIS A 420 5.63 3.23 6.57
CA HIS A 420 5.74 2.28 7.67
C HIS A 420 5.39 0.83 7.25
N GLU A 421 4.26 0.58 6.59
CA GLU A 421 3.89 -0.75 6.05
C GLU A 421 4.85 -1.23 4.94
N GLN A 422 5.40 -0.31 4.14
CA GLN A 422 6.45 -0.68 3.18
C GLN A 422 7.75 -1.08 3.88
N ILE A 423 8.16 -0.33 4.90
CA ILE A 423 9.33 -0.65 5.71
C ILE A 423 9.11 -1.97 6.43
N GLU A 424 7.94 -2.19 7.01
CA GLU A 424 7.57 -3.43 7.69
C GLU A 424 7.55 -4.62 6.72
N GLN A 425 7.06 -4.45 5.48
CA GLN A 425 7.11 -5.50 4.46
C GLN A 425 8.51 -5.75 3.91
N LEU A 426 9.35 -4.71 3.84
CA LEU A 426 10.76 -4.86 3.47
C LEU A 426 11.53 -5.57 4.59
N GLN A 427 11.21 -5.29 5.86
CA GLN A 427 11.74 -6.00 7.03
C GLN A 427 11.30 -7.46 7.01
N GLN A 428 10.00 -7.74 6.85
CA GLN A 428 9.48 -9.11 6.73
C GLN A 428 10.10 -9.86 5.54
N ARG A 429 10.27 -9.21 4.37
CA ARG A 429 10.96 -9.82 3.22
C ARG A 429 12.45 -10.05 3.49
N GLY A 430 13.11 -9.14 4.19
CA GLY A 430 14.51 -9.29 4.60
C GLY A 430 14.68 -10.47 5.56
N ASP A 431 13.79 -10.59 6.55
CA ASP A 431 13.80 -11.68 7.54
C ASP A 431 13.53 -13.03 6.89
N VAL A 432 12.59 -13.12 5.95
CA VAL A 432 12.33 -14.36 5.19
C VAL A 432 13.55 -14.74 4.35
N LYS A 433 14.19 -13.78 3.67
CA LYS A 433 15.38 -14.05 2.86
C LYS A 433 16.58 -14.51 3.70
N LEU A 434 16.82 -13.90 4.85
CA LEU A 434 17.86 -14.35 5.78
C LEU A 434 17.59 -15.77 6.29
N LYS A 435 16.34 -16.10 6.61
CA LYS A 435 15.96 -17.46 7.01
C LYS A 435 16.15 -18.48 5.88
N GLU A 436 15.85 -18.12 4.64
CA GLU A 436 16.12 -18.96 3.46
C GLU A 436 17.61 -19.26 3.30
N GLU A 437 18.47 -18.24 3.46
CA GLU A 437 19.92 -18.40 3.40
C GLU A 437 20.43 -19.31 4.54
N VAL A 438 19.92 -19.14 5.77
CA VAL A 438 20.29 -20.01 6.92
C VAL A 438 19.87 -21.46 6.70
N VAL A 439 18.67 -21.71 6.16
CA VAL A 439 18.23 -23.09 5.83
C VAL A 439 19.13 -23.68 4.76
N SER A 440 19.45 -22.93 3.71
CA SER A 440 20.34 -23.40 2.63
C SER A 440 21.73 -23.77 3.14
N VAL A 441 22.33 -22.95 4.02
CA VAL A 441 23.63 -23.25 4.64
C VAL A 441 23.53 -24.53 5.49
N ARG A 442 22.48 -24.70 6.30
CA ARG A 442 22.28 -25.93 7.09
C ARG A 442 22.07 -27.17 6.23
N GLU A 443 21.42 -27.06 5.07
CA GLU A 443 21.30 -28.16 4.11
C GLU A 443 22.66 -28.59 3.57
N GLN A 444 23.51 -27.61 3.21
CA GLN A 444 24.87 -27.90 2.74
C GLN A 444 25.73 -28.53 3.83
N GLU A 445 25.65 -28.04 5.07
CA GLU A 445 26.34 -28.64 6.23
C GLU A 445 25.87 -30.07 6.49
N HIS A 446 24.56 -30.32 6.45
CA HIS A 446 24.00 -31.65 6.63
C HIS A 446 24.48 -32.61 5.54
N GLN A 447 24.43 -32.18 4.27
CA GLN A 447 24.91 -33.00 3.16
C GLN A 447 26.40 -33.32 3.29
N HIS A 448 27.23 -32.34 3.66
CA HIS A 448 28.65 -32.55 3.90
C HIS A 448 28.90 -33.57 5.03
N LEU A 449 28.11 -33.52 6.11
CA LEU A 449 28.20 -34.50 7.20
C LEU A 449 27.80 -35.92 6.75
N VAL A 450 26.75 -36.04 5.92
CA VAL A 450 26.32 -37.30 5.32
C VAL A 450 27.43 -37.86 4.42
N ASP A 451 27.96 -37.06 3.50
CA ASP A 451 29.04 -37.45 2.59
C ASP A 451 30.30 -37.86 3.37
N GLN A 452 30.63 -37.13 4.43
CA GLN A 452 31.75 -37.47 5.31
C GLN A 452 31.52 -38.80 6.02
N ALA A 453 30.34 -39.03 6.60
CA ALA A 453 30.00 -40.28 7.26
C ALA A 453 30.05 -41.47 6.28
N GLU A 454 29.49 -41.32 5.08
CA GLU A 454 29.59 -42.33 4.03
C GLU A 454 31.03 -42.62 3.63
N SER A 455 31.86 -41.57 3.50
CA SER A 455 33.27 -41.73 3.14
C SER A 455 34.05 -42.49 4.22
N GLU A 456 33.75 -42.25 5.49
CA GLU A 456 34.36 -42.97 6.61
C GLU A 456 33.93 -44.44 6.63
N VAL A 457 32.64 -44.73 6.41
CA VAL A 457 32.14 -46.11 6.28
C VAL A 457 32.81 -46.84 5.11
N LYS A 458 32.88 -46.20 3.93
CA LYS A 458 33.56 -46.76 2.75
C LYS A 458 35.05 -46.98 3.00
N ARG A 459 35.71 -46.06 3.72
CA ARG A 459 37.12 -46.19 4.10
C ARG A 459 37.33 -47.39 5.03
N ILE A 460 36.50 -47.53 6.07
CA ILE A 460 36.56 -48.67 7.01
C ILE A 460 36.39 -49.99 6.23
N TYR A 461 35.38 -50.06 5.36
CA TYR A 461 35.15 -51.23 4.52
C TYR A 461 36.32 -51.57 3.59
N ARG A 462 36.93 -50.56 2.93
CA ARG A 462 38.11 -50.75 2.07
C ARG A 462 39.35 -51.19 2.84
N THR A 463 39.57 -50.66 4.04
CA THR A 463 40.71 -51.10 4.87
C THR A 463 40.55 -52.54 5.35
N GLU A 464 39.32 -53.00 5.59
CA GLU A 464 39.07 -54.37 6.03
C GLU A 464 39.13 -55.38 4.88
N THR A 465 38.57 -55.03 3.73
CA THR A 465 38.61 -55.89 2.53
C THR A 465 40.01 -56.02 1.93
N ARG A 466 40.93 -55.07 2.19
CA ARG A 466 42.33 -55.18 1.75
C ARG A 466 43.16 -56.22 2.50
N PHE A 467 42.73 -56.69 3.68
CA PHE A 467 43.49 -57.68 4.48
C PHE A 467 43.21 -59.14 4.13
N ARG A 468 42.30 -59.43 3.19
CA ARG A 468 42.11 -60.76 2.61
C ARG A 468 41.99 -60.64 1.10
N VAL A 469 43.10 -60.30 0.44
CA VAL A 469 43.24 -60.65 -0.97
C VAL A 469 43.91 -62.03 -0.98
N PRO A 470 43.17 -63.11 -1.28
CA PRO A 470 43.75 -64.43 -1.38
C PRO A 470 44.86 -64.42 -2.44
N THR A 471 46.07 -64.78 -2.02
CA THR A 471 47.26 -64.66 -2.87
C THR A 471 47.47 -65.89 -3.74
N THR A 472 46.78 -66.98 -3.42
CA THR A 472 46.81 -68.23 -4.17
C THR A 472 45.44 -68.54 -4.79
N GLY A 473 45.45 -69.25 -5.93
CA GLY A 473 44.22 -69.59 -6.66
C GLY A 473 43.29 -70.55 -5.90
N GLU A 474 43.79 -71.25 -4.88
CA GLU A 474 42.99 -72.12 -4.02
C GLU A 474 42.25 -71.32 -2.95
N GLU A 475 42.92 -70.36 -2.30
CA GLU A 475 42.27 -69.44 -1.36
C GLU A 475 41.20 -68.57 -2.04
N GLN A 476 41.34 -68.25 -3.34
CA GLN A 476 40.31 -67.54 -4.10
C GLN A 476 39.03 -68.36 -4.25
N LYS A 477 39.16 -69.65 -4.58
CA LYS A 477 38.01 -70.55 -4.72
C LYS A 477 37.32 -70.79 -3.38
N GLU A 478 38.11 -70.99 -2.32
CA GLU A 478 37.57 -71.15 -0.97
C GLU A 478 36.87 -69.87 -0.50
N TYR A 479 37.46 -68.68 -0.74
CA TYR A 479 36.84 -67.40 -0.43
C TYR A 479 35.53 -67.17 -1.20
N GLU A 480 35.47 -67.49 -2.50
CA GLU A 480 34.24 -67.41 -3.30
C GLU A 480 33.17 -68.39 -2.81
N GLN A 481 33.57 -69.61 -2.44
CA GLN A 481 32.65 -70.62 -1.94
C GLN A 481 32.09 -70.26 -0.56
N THR A 482 32.93 -69.72 0.32
CA THR A 482 32.51 -69.22 1.64
C THR A 482 31.61 -67.99 1.52
N ARG A 483 31.91 -67.09 0.58
CA ARG A 483 31.07 -65.91 0.29
C ARG A 483 29.68 -66.30 -0.20
N LEU A 484 29.59 -67.26 -1.13
CA LEU A 484 28.31 -67.77 -1.62
C LEU A 484 27.51 -68.50 -0.52
N GLN A 485 28.18 -69.22 0.39
CA GLN A 485 27.52 -69.80 1.57
C GLN A 485 27.01 -68.74 2.53
N MET A 486 27.83 -67.74 2.87
CA MET A 486 27.48 -66.65 3.79
C MET A 486 26.32 -65.80 3.25
N ASP A 487 26.34 -65.44 1.96
CA ASP A 487 25.26 -64.67 1.32
C ASP A 487 23.95 -65.49 1.33
N GLY A 488 24.03 -66.80 1.06
CA GLY A 488 22.88 -67.70 1.11
C GLY A 488 22.34 -68.01 2.52
N GLU A 489 23.17 -67.91 3.57
CA GLU A 489 22.74 -68.04 4.96
C GLU A 489 22.19 -66.73 5.52
N ALA A 490 22.78 -65.60 5.16
CA ALA A 490 22.29 -64.27 5.53
C ALA A 490 20.90 -64.00 4.93
N GLU A 491 20.66 -64.36 3.67
CA GLU A 491 19.32 -64.30 3.06
C GLU A 491 18.33 -65.22 3.79
N ARG A 492 18.75 -66.44 4.16
CA ARG A 492 17.89 -67.37 4.91
C ARG A 492 17.58 -66.89 6.33
N GLN A 493 18.53 -66.25 7.02
CA GLN A 493 18.31 -65.65 8.34
C GLN A 493 17.45 -64.38 8.24
N ALA A 494 17.64 -63.55 7.21
CA ALA A 494 16.80 -62.38 6.95
C ALA A 494 15.35 -62.81 6.66
N CYS A 495 15.14 -63.86 5.86
CA CYS A 495 13.83 -64.45 5.65
C CYS A 495 13.24 -65.02 6.95
N ARG A 496 14.00 -65.77 7.77
CA ARG A 496 13.49 -66.31 9.05
C ARG A 496 13.12 -65.22 10.05
N THR A 497 13.93 -64.16 10.17
CA THR A 497 13.65 -63.04 11.08
C THR A 497 12.48 -62.18 10.60
N TRP A 498 12.31 -62.05 9.28
CA TRP A 498 11.12 -61.44 8.69
C TRP A 498 9.86 -62.29 8.93
N GLN A 499 9.96 -63.62 8.79
CA GLN A 499 8.88 -64.57 9.07
C GLN A 499 8.48 -64.55 10.56
N GLN A 500 9.46 -64.59 11.49
CA GLN A 500 9.21 -64.47 12.94
C GLN A 500 8.56 -63.14 13.33
N LYS A 501 8.86 -62.04 12.63
CA LYS A 501 8.21 -60.74 12.85
C LYS A 501 6.77 -60.70 12.36
N GLN A 502 6.43 -61.47 11.32
CA GLN A 502 5.06 -61.62 10.83
C GLN A 502 4.24 -62.53 11.75
N ASP A 503 4.83 -63.65 12.21
CA ASP A 503 4.13 -64.64 13.03
C ASP A 503 4.01 -64.23 14.52
N GLY A 504 4.89 -63.35 15.01
CA GLY A 504 4.90 -62.87 16.41
C GLY A 504 3.84 -61.82 16.75
N GLN A 505 2.92 -61.48 15.84
CA GLN A 505 1.90 -60.44 16.06
C GLN A 505 0.50 -60.97 16.42
N VAL A 506 0.36 -62.29 16.66
CA VAL A 506 -0.90 -62.90 17.09
C VAL A 506 -0.62 -63.90 18.23
N HIS A 507 -0.62 -63.40 19.47
CA HIS A 507 -1.07 -64.06 20.71
C HIS A 507 -0.39 -63.43 21.94
N ALA A 508 -1.13 -62.58 22.64
CA ALA A 508 -0.85 -62.22 24.04
C ALA A 508 -1.45 -63.31 24.94
N GLY A 509 -0.62 -63.95 25.77
CA GLY A 509 -1.06 -64.97 26.72
C GLY A 509 0.06 -65.48 27.62
N GLU A 510 0.04 -64.99 28.86
CA GLU A 510 0.55 -65.54 30.13
C GLU A 510 2.04 -65.98 30.32
N PRO A 511 2.64 -65.73 31.51
CA PRO A 511 4.02 -66.04 31.79
C PRO A 511 4.17 -67.47 32.34
N ALA A 512 4.88 -68.34 31.62
CA ALA A 512 5.36 -69.61 32.14
C ALA A 512 6.84 -69.50 32.55
N THR A 513 7.12 -70.01 33.73
CA THR A 513 8.42 -70.16 34.36
C THR A 513 9.33 -71.15 33.63
N THR A 514 10.61 -71.08 34.00
CA THR A 514 11.64 -72.13 34.00
C THR A 514 12.52 -72.33 32.75
N GLU A 515 13.82 -72.32 33.05
CA GLU A 515 14.90 -73.17 32.53
C GLU A 515 16.11 -72.48 31.89
N HIS A 516 17.22 -72.62 32.63
CA HIS A 516 18.59 -72.30 32.25
C HIS A 516 19.03 -73.16 31.05
N GLY A 517 18.90 -72.62 29.84
CA GLY A 517 19.63 -73.07 28.66
C GLY A 517 21.03 -72.46 28.63
N SER A 518 22.03 -73.18 29.13
CA SER A 518 23.45 -72.92 28.90
C SER A 518 23.77 -73.14 27.42
N VAL A 519 23.53 -72.13 26.58
CA VAL A 519 23.96 -72.14 25.17
C VAL A 519 25.45 -71.82 25.14
N ALA A 520 26.21 -72.77 24.59
CA ALA A 520 27.64 -72.69 24.35
C ALA A 520 28.01 -71.34 23.73
N ALA A 521 28.77 -70.53 24.47
CA ALA A 521 29.47 -69.38 23.92
C ALA A 521 30.55 -69.89 22.97
N GLU A 522 30.19 -70.11 21.72
CA GLU A 522 31.15 -70.18 20.62
C GLU A 522 32.05 -68.96 20.73
N LYS A 523 33.35 -69.22 20.93
CA LYS A 523 34.38 -68.19 20.97
C LYS A 523 34.42 -67.54 19.58
N LEU A 524 33.62 -66.49 19.39
CA LEU A 524 33.81 -65.53 18.30
C LEU A 524 35.29 -65.19 18.29
N SER A 525 35.96 -65.45 17.17
CA SER A 525 37.38 -65.14 17.07
C SER A 525 37.57 -63.63 17.31
N GLU A 526 38.71 -63.23 17.89
CA GLU A 526 38.99 -61.82 18.19
C GLU A 526 38.76 -60.90 16.97
N GLU A 527 38.94 -61.42 15.75
CA GLU A 527 38.65 -60.71 14.50
C GLU A 527 37.16 -60.44 14.31
N GLN A 528 36.28 -61.41 14.57
CA GLN A 528 34.83 -61.24 14.42
C GLN A 528 34.28 -60.24 15.44
N GLY A 529 34.78 -60.26 16.68
CA GLY A 529 34.42 -59.28 17.71
C GLY A 529 34.81 -57.85 17.32
N LEU A 530 35.98 -57.67 16.71
CA LEU A 530 36.45 -56.36 16.27
C LEU A 530 35.58 -55.78 15.13
N VAL A 531 35.16 -56.62 14.17
CA VAL A 531 34.28 -56.21 13.06
C VAL A 531 32.90 -55.79 13.56
N ILE A 532 32.31 -56.57 14.47
CA ILE A 532 31.01 -56.25 15.07
C ILE A 532 31.08 -54.91 15.81
N TRP A 533 32.13 -54.70 16.61
CA TRP A 533 32.29 -53.44 17.35
C TRP A 533 32.49 -52.22 16.43
N ARG A 534 33.29 -52.34 15.36
CA ARG A 534 33.48 -51.25 14.40
C ARG A 534 32.20 -50.89 13.67
N ARG A 535 31.38 -51.89 13.29
CA ARG A 535 30.04 -51.67 12.71
C ARG A 535 29.13 -50.94 13.70
N GLN A 536 29.12 -51.35 14.96
CA GLN A 536 28.34 -50.69 16.02
C GLN A 536 28.81 -49.25 16.26
N LEU A 537 30.12 -49.00 16.26
CA LEU A 537 30.67 -47.65 16.42
C LEU A 537 30.33 -46.75 15.23
N ALA A 538 30.47 -47.24 13.99
CA ALA A 538 30.10 -46.50 12.78
C ALA A 538 28.60 -46.17 12.77
N HIS A 539 27.75 -47.14 13.14
CA HIS A 539 26.31 -46.93 13.28
C HIS A 539 26.00 -45.88 14.36
N ARG A 540 26.72 -45.90 15.49
CA ARG A 540 26.54 -44.91 16.57
C ARG A 540 26.97 -43.51 16.14
N ILE A 541 28.10 -43.36 15.44
CA ILE A 541 28.56 -42.07 14.90
C ILE A 541 27.56 -41.52 13.88
N TYR A 542 27.02 -42.38 13.01
CA TYR A 542 25.97 -42.02 12.07
C TYR A 542 24.71 -41.54 12.80
N GLN A 543 24.22 -42.31 13.78
CA GLN A 543 23.06 -41.95 14.59
C GLN A 543 23.27 -40.61 15.33
N GLU A 544 24.40 -40.41 16.00
CA GLU A 544 24.62 -39.20 16.81
C GLU A 544 24.82 -37.95 15.95
N ARG A 545 25.52 -38.04 14.81
CA ARG A 545 25.86 -36.84 14.01
C ARG A 545 24.86 -36.57 12.90
N VAL A 546 24.47 -37.59 12.13
CA VAL A 546 23.57 -37.39 10.97
C VAL A 546 22.16 -37.12 11.44
N VAL A 547 21.62 -37.91 12.37
CA VAL A 547 20.24 -37.71 12.87
C VAL A 547 20.11 -36.39 13.64
N ALA A 548 21.12 -36.00 14.43
CA ALA A 548 21.10 -34.71 15.13
C ALA A 548 21.17 -33.51 14.17
N SER A 549 21.97 -33.60 13.10
CA SER A 549 22.01 -32.55 12.07
C SER A 549 20.70 -32.47 11.26
N GLU A 550 20.07 -33.61 10.98
CA GLU A 550 18.76 -33.68 10.33
C GLU A 550 17.66 -33.03 11.20
N ALA A 551 17.67 -33.27 12.52
CA ALA A 551 16.75 -32.62 13.44
C ALA A 551 16.92 -31.09 13.46
N LYS A 552 18.17 -30.59 13.44
CA LYS A 552 18.45 -29.15 13.34
C LYS A 552 17.99 -28.55 12.01
N LEU A 553 18.10 -29.30 10.92
CA LEU A 553 17.61 -28.89 9.62
C LEU A 553 16.08 -28.81 9.59
N ARG A 554 15.39 -29.81 10.15
CA ARG A 554 13.91 -29.82 10.26
C ARG A 554 13.39 -28.67 11.12
N MET A 555 14.07 -28.33 12.22
CA MET A 555 13.75 -27.13 13.02
C MET A 555 13.89 -25.84 12.20
N ALA A 556 14.99 -25.70 11.46
CA ALA A 556 15.21 -24.52 10.61
C ALA A 556 14.13 -24.37 9.53
N LYS A 557 13.71 -25.49 8.92
CA LYS A 557 12.61 -25.52 7.95
C LYS A 557 11.28 -25.12 8.57
N ALA A 558 10.98 -25.57 9.78
CA ALA A 558 9.77 -25.17 10.51
C ALA A 558 9.74 -23.65 10.79
N GLU A 559 10.85 -23.06 11.23
CA GLU A 559 10.97 -21.62 11.48
C GLU A 559 10.80 -20.77 10.21
N LEU A 560 11.27 -21.28 9.06
CA LEU A 560 11.09 -20.65 7.76
C LEU A 560 9.63 -20.70 7.28
N LEU A 561 8.97 -21.85 7.44
CA LEU A 561 7.56 -22.02 7.10
C LEU A 561 6.66 -21.16 7.98
N GLU A 562 7.00 -21.01 9.26
CA GLU A 562 6.31 -20.11 10.19
C GLU A 562 6.45 -18.65 9.76
N ALA A 563 7.65 -18.22 9.33
CA ALA A 563 7.89 -16.88 8.80
C ALA A 563 7.11 -16.58 7.50
N ARG A 564 6.82 -17.61 6.69
CA ARG A 564 5.97 -17.51 5.50
C ARG A 564 4.46 -17.54 5.79
N GLY A 565 4.08 -17.81 7.03
CA GLY A 565 2.67 -17.95 7.44
C GLY A 565 2.03 -19.29 7.04
N GLU A 566 2.82 -20.31 6.69
CA GLU A 566 2.34 -21.62 6.23
C GLU A 566 2.06 -22.58 7.41
N ARG A 567 1.12 -22.22 8.28
CA ARG A 567 0.86 -22.92 9.57
C ARG A 567 0.64 -24.44 9.43
N SER A 568 -0.06 -24.89 8.39
CA SER A 568 -0.32 -26.32 8.17
C SER A 568 0.93 -27.14 7.87
N GLN A 569 1.93 -26.54 7.21
CA GLN A 569 3.20 -27.22 6.93
C GLN A 569 4.10 -27.23 8.17
N VAL A 570 4.06 -26.17 8.98
CA VAL A 570 4.74 -26.12 10.29
C VAL A 570 4.26 -27.26 11.18
N GLU A 571 2.95 -27.49 11.26
CA GLU A 571 2.40 -28.60 12.05
C GLU A 571 2.81 -29.98 11.51
N ARG A 572 2.89 -30.15 10.19
CA ARG A 572 3.40 -31.39 9.59
C ARG A 572 4.86 -31.63 9.96
N VAL A 573 5.73 -30.64 9.83
CA VAL A 573 7.15 -30.77 10.18
C VAL A 573 7.32 -31.03 11.69
N LYS A 574 6.53 -30.36 12.54
CA LYS A 574 6.52 -30.61 13.99
C LYS A 574 6.02 -32.02 14.32
N ALA A 575 5.00 -32.52 13.62
CA ALA A 575 4.49 -33.88 13.78
C ALA A 575 5.52 -34.93 13.33
N GLU A 576 6.18 -34.71 12.19
CA GLU A 576 7.27 -35.56 11.72
C GLU A 576 8.45 -35.58 12.70
N MET A 577 8.79 -34.43 13.28
CA MET A 577 9.80 -34.35 14.34
C MET A 577 9.39 -35.07 15.62
N ALA A 578 8.11 -35.01 16.00
CA ALA A 578 7.58 -35.72 17.16
C ALA A 578 7.56 -37.24 16.93
N GLN A 579 7.25 -37.70 15.71
CA GLN A 579 7.30 -39.11 15.31
C GLN A 579 8.73 -39.63 15.16
N ALA A 580 9.66 -38.78 14.72
CA ALA A 580 11.08 -39.11 14.56
C ALA A 580 11.87 -39.08 15.87
N LYS A 581 11.23 -38.82 17.02
CA LYS A 581 11.90 -38.99 18.32
C LYS A 581 12.37 -40.44 18.42
N PRO A 582 13.69 -40.70 18.48
CA PRO A 582 14.18 -42.05 18.69
C PRO A 582 13.63 -42.55 20.04
N ALA A 583 13.14 -43.78 20.09
CA ALA A 583 12.59 -44.46 21.27
C ALA A 583 13.60 -44.66 22.44
N TYR A 584 14.67 -43.88 22.47
CA TYR A 584 15.82 -44.01 23.35
C TYR A 584 15.85 -42.96 24.47
N VAL A 585 14.91 -42.01 24.51
CA VAL A 585 14.92 -40.88 25.46
C VAL A 585 13.91 -41.01 26.60
N ASP A 586 13.06 -42.05 26.63
CA ASP A 586 12.34 -42.38 27.85
C ASP A 586 13.30 -43.06 28.82
N GLY A 587 13.68 -42.33 29.87
CA GLY A 587 14.66 -42.71 30.89
C GLY A 587 14.23 -43.85 31.81
N SER A 588 13.57 -44.89 31.30
CA SER A 588 13.32 -46.15 32.02
C SER A 588 14.29 -47.22 31.53
N GLU A 589 15.33 -47.46 32.34
CA GLU A 589 16.13 -48.69 32.41
C GLU A 589 16.35 -49.45 31.08
N ALA A 590 16.97 -48.82 30.09
CA ALA A 590 17.70 -49.58 29.08
C ALA A 590 18.89 -50.24 29.78
N LYS A 591 18.71 -51.50 30.21
CA LYS A 591 19.80 -52.40 30.60
C LYS A 591 20.87 -52.26 29.53
N GLU A 592 22.00 -51.64 29.88
CA GLU A 592 23.20 -51.64 29.05
C GLU A 592 23.38 -53.07 28.56
N ALA A 593 23.24 -53.29 27.25
CA ALA A 593 23.77 -54.49 26.65
C ALA A 593 25.27 -54.43 26.93
N GLN A 594 25.68 -55.05 28.04
CA GLN A 594 27.07 -55.25 28.40
C GLN A 594 27.69 -55.97 27.21
N VAL A 595 28.38 -55.21 26.36
CA VAL A 595 29.37 -55.78 25.47
C VAL A 595 30.35 -56.46 26.41
N VAL A 596 30.30 -57.80 26.45
CA VAL A 596 31.19 -58.62 27.26
C VAL A 596 32.59 -58.43 26.68
N ILE A 597 33.30 -57.43 27.18
CA ILE A 597 34.71 -57.20 26.87
C ILE A 597 35.48 -58.20 27.75
N PRO A 598 36.30 -59.09 27.18
CA PRO A 598 37.15 -59.98 27.99
C PRO A 598 38.10 -59.11 28.83
N SER A 599 37.84 -59.08 30.14
CA SER A 599 38.53 -58.20 31.10
C SER A 599 39.90 -58.73 31.52
N SER A 600 40.30 -59.92 31.09
CA SER A 600 41.58 -60.53 31.43
C SER A 600 42.33 -61.00 30.16
N GLY A 601 43.36 -60.24 29.79
CA GLY A 601 44.25 -60.57 28.67
C GLY A 601 44.94 -59.33 28.09
N SER A 602 46.01 -59.52 27.30
CA SER A 602 46.68 -58.42 26.59
C SER A 602 45.71 -57.62 25.71
N VAL A 603 44.65 -58.27 25.23
CA VAL A 603 43.53 -57.72 24.45
C VAL A 603 42.78 -56.60 25.17
N GLY A 604 42.49 -56.74 26.47
CA GLY A 604 41.79 -55.71 27.25
C GLY A 604 42.59 -54.42 27.41
N ARG A 605 43.93 -54.50 27.45
CA ARG A 605 44.82 -53.34 27.50
C ARG A 605 44.90 -52.60 26.16
N VAL A 606 44.94 -53.35 25.05
CA VAL A 606 44.87 -52.75 23.70
C VAL A 606 43.51 -52.07 23.50
N TRP A 607 42.44 -52.70 23.97
CA TRP A 607 41.08 -52.17 23.87
C TRP A 607 40.90 -50.85 24.62
N ASN A 608 41.35 -50.77 25.88
CA ASN A 608 41.25 -49.55 26.66
C ASN A 608 42.10 -48.40 26.08
N ARG A 609 43.27 -48.70 25.49
CA ARG A 609 44.09 -47.69 24.79
C ARG A 609 43.43 -47.19 23.50
N LEU A 610 42.79 -48.08 22.74
CA LEU A 610 42.02 -47.69 21.55
C LEU A 610 40.81 -46.83 21.90
N LYS A 611 40.08 -47.20 22.96
CA LYS A 611 38.94 -46.44 23.48
C LYS A 611 39.35 -45.04 23.97
N THR A 612 40.46 -44.91 24.70
CA THR A 612 40.98 -43.60 25.14
C THR A 612 41.50 -42.77 23.98
N ALA A 613 42.21 -43.35 23.01
CA ALA A 613 42.69 -42.64 21.82
C ALA A 613 41.54 -42.12 20.96
N LEU A 614 40.49 -42.93 20.74
CA LEU A 614 39.28 -42.50 20.01
C LEU A 614 38.50 -41.42 20.76
N HIS A 615 38.38 -41.52 22.08
CA HIS A 615 37.73 -40.49 22.89
C HIS A 615 38.49 -39.16 22.85
N GLN A 616 39.83 -39.18 22.87
CA GLN A 616 40.65 -37.97 22.73
C GLN A 616 40.57 -37.35 21.32
N VAL A 617 40.47 -38.16 20.27
CA VAL A 617 40.26 -37.65 18.90
C VAL A 617 38.87 -37.03 18.74
N LEU A 618 37.85 -37.62 19.38
CA LEU A 618 36.48 -37.09 19.36
C LEU A 618 36.30 -35.84 20.23
N LEU A 619 37.12 -35.63 21.26
CA LEU A 619 37.12 -34.40 22.09
C LEU A 619 37.92 -33.25 21.47
N ARG A 620 38.91 -33.53 20.60
CA ARG A 620 39.73 -32.51 19.93
C ARG A 620 39.10 -31.96 18.64
N ARG A 621 38.13 -32.66 18.07
CA ARG A 621 37.34 -32.24 16.90
C ARG A 621 35.99 -31.73 17.37
#